data_AF-A0A7H8IZT7-F1
#
_entry.id   AF-A0A7H8IZT7-F1
#
_cell.length_a   1.000
_cell.length_b   1.000
_cell.length_c   1.000
_cell.angle_alpha   90.00
_cell.angle_beta   90.00
_cell.angle_gamma   90.00
#
_symmetry.space_group_name_H-M   'P 1'
#
loop_
_entity.id
_entity.type
_entity.pdbx_description
1 polymer ?
#
loop_
_entity_poly.entity_id
_entity_poly.type
_entity_poly.pdbx_seq_one_letter_code
_entity_poly.pdbx_strand_id
1 'polypeptide(L)'
;MMRDLARCQAALKNAEQQFRRIDADDIGAEYHSGGEYDRMAGSCYLFLGLPTRAQNSLEATVDFLARKKKSQALTLGSLTLSYIRQRKLDEAAAMMHKTIDAVEVTRGGGGLNATAPHRRPVREQRLDPCPTAHQSTTHQANDPMIQTLRPRCA
;
A
#
# COMPACT_ATOMS: atom_id res chain seq x y z
N MET A 1 8.81 5.31 23.36
CA MET A 1 7.47 5.87 23.07
C MET A 1 7.46 7.41 23.02
N MET A 2 7.72 8.16 24.10
CA MET A 2 7.73 9.65 24.04
C MET A 2 8.77 10.25 23.08
N ARG A 3 9.98 9.68 23.03
CA ARG A 3 11.03 10.07 22.07
C ARG A 3 10.63 9.78 20.62
N ASP A 4 9.89 8.70 20.38
CA ASP A 4 9.44 8.31 19.04
C ASP A 4 8.31 9.21 18.55
N LEU A 5 7.42 9.63 19.46
CA LEU A 5 6.39 10.63 19.17
C LEU A 5 7.02 11.98 18.78
N ALA A 6 7.99 12.46 19.55
CA ALA A 6 8.67 13.73 19.24
C ALA A 6 9.40 13.67 17.89
N ARG A 7 10.08 12.56 17.59
CA ARG A 7 10.74 12.32 16.29
C ARG A 7 9.74 12.27 15.14
N CYS A 8 8.64 11.54 15.33
CA CYS A 8 7.54 11.47 14.36
C CYS A 8 6.96 12.86 14.07
N GLN A 9 6.65 13.64 15.11
CA GLN A 9 6.10 14.98 14.95
C GLN A 9 7.09 15.94 14.28
N ALA A 10 8.38 15.86 14.60
CA ALA A 10 9.41 16.64 13.94
C ALA A 10 9.51 16.27 12.44
N ALA A 11 9.48 14.97 12.11
CA ALA A 11 9.48 14.50 10.73
C ALA A 11 8.25 14.99 9.96
N LEU A 12 7.06 14.93 10.56
CA LEU A 12 5.82 15.45 9.97
C LEU A 12 5.89 16.96 9.74
N LYS A 13 6.37 17.73 10.72
CA LYS A 13 6.53 19.19 10.57
C LYS A 13 7.53 19.55 9.47
N ASN A 14 8.58 18.76 9.29
CA ASN A 14 9.54 18.95 8.19
C ASN A 14 8.91 18.61 6.84
N ALA A 15 8.12 17.53 6.76
CA ALA A 15 7.39 17.17 5.54
C ALA A 15 6.37 18.24 5.14
N GLU A 16 5.61 18.77 6.11
CA GLU A 16 4.64 19.86 5.88
C GLU A 16 5.32 21.10 5.28
N GLN A 17 6.50 21.46 5.79
CA GLN A 17 7.29 22.57 5.23
C GLN A 17 7.73 22.33 3.79
N GLN A 18 8.01 21.09 3.39
CA GLN A 18 8.34 20.78 2.00
C GLN A 18 7.09 20.88 1.11
N PHE A 19 5.94 20.38 1.54
CA PHE A 19 4.71 20.48 0.76
C PHE A 19 4.26 21.92 0.55
N ARG A 20 4.47 22.81 1.52
CA ARG A 20 4.18 24.24 1.39
C ARG A 20 5.02 24.96 0.33
N ARG A 21 6.10 24.35 -0.14
CA ARG A 21 6.96 24.91 -1.20
C ARG A 21 6.47 24.55 -2.60
N ILE A 22 5.53 23.61 -2.72
CA ILE A 22 4.94 23.24 -4.00
C ILE A 22 3.87 24.28 -4.33
N ASP A 23 4.07 25.00 -5.43
CA ASP A 23 3.09 25.94 -5.98
C ASP A 23 2.52 25.40 -7.30
N ALA A 24 1.61 26.17 -7.92
CA ALA A 24 0.90 25.75 -9.13
C ALA A 24 1.80 25.71 -10.38
N ASP A 25 2.96 26.36 -10.36
CA ASP A 25 3.91 26.40 -11.47
C ASP A 25 4.98 25.29 -11.36
N ASP A 26 4.98 24.52 -10.26
CA ASP A 26 5.83 23.35 -10.10
C ASP A 26 5.44 22.27 -11.13
N ILE A 27 6.43 21.80 -11.90
CA ILE A 27 6.29 20.71 -12.88
C ILE A 27 5.73 19.44 -12.22
N GLY A 28 5.97 19.28 -10.91
CA GLY A 28 5.46 18.17 -10.10
C GLY A 28 4.08 18.38 -9.48
N ALA A 29 3.45 19.56 -9.61
CA ALA A 29 2.24 19.93 -8.88
C ALA A 29 1.06 18.98 -9.13
N GLU A 30 0.95 18.42 -10.34
CA GLU A 30 -0.09 17.45 -10.70
C GLU A 30 0.03 16.11 -9.95
N TYR A 31 1.25 15.72 -9.58
CA TYR A 31 1.53 14.50 -8.84
C TYR A 31 1.24 14.68 -7.35
N HIS A 32 1.37 15.90 -6.84
CA HIS A 32 1.04 16.23 -5.46
C HIS A 32 -0.46 16.01 -5.20
N SER A 33 -0.78 15.29 -4.14
CA SER A 33 -2.11 15.19 -3.58
C SER A 33 -2.14 15.90 -2.25
N GLY A 34 -3.00 16.89 -2.08
CA GLY A 34 -3.14 17.63 -0.81
C GLY A 34 -3.31 16.73 0.43
N GLY A 35 -3.71 15.47 0.27
CA GLY A 35 -3.80 14.46 1.32
C GLY A 35 -2.51 13.68 1.65
N GLU A 36 -1.36 14.00 1.05
CA GLU A 36 -0.10 13.30 1.30
C GLU A 36 0.39 13.45 2.73
N TYR A 37 0.32 14.67 3.27
CA TYR A 37 0.68 14.94 4.65
C TYR A 37 -0.16 14.09 5.61
N ASP A 38 -1.48 14.12 5.46
CA ASP A 38 -2.40 13.41 6.34
C ASP A 38 -2.25 11.88 6.26
N ARG A 39 -1.98 11.35 5.06
CA ARG A 39 -1.68 9.93 4.87
C ARG A 39 -0.41 9.50 5.61
N MET A 40 0.64 10.32 5.56
CA MET A 40 1.88 10.07 6.29
C MET A 40 1.69 10.22 7.80
N ALA A 41 0.95 11.25 8.25
CA ALA A 41 0.61 11.47 9.64
C ALA A 41 -0.15 10.26 10.21
N GLY A 42 -1.15 9.76 9.49
CA GLY A 42 -1.90 8.57 9.87
C GLY A 42 -1.01 7.33 10.04
N SER A 43 -0.11 7.08 9.09
CA SER A 43 0.85 5.97 9.17
C SER A 43 1.80 6.11 10.37
N CYS A 44 2.26 7.33 10.66
CA CYS A 44 3.14 7.60 11.80
C CYS A 44 2.42 7.38 13.14
N TYR A 45 1.19 7.86 13.27
CA TYR A 45 0.38 7.63 14.47
C TYR A 45 0.01 6.16 14.67
N LEU A 46 -0.24 5.42 13.58
CA LEU A 46 -0.40 3.96 13.65
C LEU A 46 0.88 3.30 14.16
N PHE A 47 2.06 3.65 13.65
CA PHE A 47 3.31 3.08 14.13
C PHE A 47 3.51 3.30 15.64
N LEU A 48 3.10 4.46 16.16
CA LEU A 48 3.21 4.82 17.57
C LEU A 48 2.12 4.22 18.48
N GLY A 49 1.16 3.47 17.93
CA GLY A 49 0.06 2.91 18.71
C GLY A 49 -0.99 3.96 19.12
N LEU A 50 -1.15 5.03 18.34
CA LEU A 50 -2.13 6.11 18.57
C LEU A 50 -3.26 6.05 17.52
N PRO A 51 -4.12 5.01 17.56
CA PRO A 51 -5.06 4.75 16.48
C PRO A 51 -6.13 5.83 16.32
N THR A 52 -6.58 6.48 17.40
CA THR A 52 -7.56 7.58 17.33
C THR A 52 -6.98 8.81 16.62
N ARG A 53 -5.70 9.15 16.86
CA ARG A 53 -5.04 10.24 16.11
C ARG A 53 -4.88 9.87 14.64
N ALA A 54 -4.56 8.61 14.35
CA ALA A 54 -4.49 8.13 12.98
C ALA A 54 -5.85 8.22 12.28
N GLN A 55 -6.93 7.78 12.94
CA GLN A 55 -8.30 7.86 12.40
C GLN A 55 -8.64 9.30 12.01
N ASN A 56 -8.47 10.27 12.93
CA ASN A 56 -8.79 11.67 12.69
C ASN A 56 -8.01 12.26 11.50
N SER A 57 -6.75 11.87 11.32
CA SER A 57 -5.96 12.31 10.17
C SER A 57 -6.42 11.65 8.87
N LEU A 58 -6.91 10.41 8.89
CA LEU A 58 -7.15 9.62 7.67
C LEU A 58 -8.57 9.76 7.11
N GLU A 59 -9.59 10.06 7.93
CA GLU A 59 -10.99 10.10 7.49
C GLU A 59 -11.25 11.09 6.35
N ALA A 60 -10.90 12.35 6.54
CA ALA A 60 -11.08 13.38 5.50
C ALA A 60 -10.20 13.11 4.26
N THR A 61 -9.03 12.49 4.46
CA THR A 61 -8.10 12.16 3.38
C THR A 61 -8.64 11.10 2.43
N VAL A 62 -9.42 10.13 2.94
CA VAL A 62 -10.02 9.08 2.10
C VAL A 62 -10.95 9.68 1.05
N ASP A 63 -11.76 10.67 1.44
CA ASP A 63 -12.69 11.35 0.54
C ASP A 63 -11.95 12.26 -0.43
N PHE A 64 -10.95 13.00 0.05
CA PHE A 64 -10.09 13.82 -0.79
C PHE A 64 -9.39 13.00 -1.89
N LEU A 65 -8.98 11.77 -1.58
CA LEU A 65 -8.29 10.88 -2.52
C LEU A 65 -9.23 10.09 -3.43
N ALA A 66 -10.54 10.35 -3.45
CA ALA A 66 -11.51 9.55 -4.21
C ALA A 66 -11.19 9.40 -5.71
N ARG A 67 -10.50 10.37 -6.32
CA ARG A 67 -10.04 10.32 -7.71
C ARG A 67 -8.68 9.65 -7.90
N LYS A 68 -7.86 9.57 -6.85
CA LYS A 68 -6.51 8.96 -6.84
C LYS A 68 -6.56 7.55 -6.24
N LYS A 69 -7.20 6.60 -6.95
CA LYS A 69 -7.58 5.27 -6.42
C LYS A 69 -6.47 4.48 -5.74
N LYS A 70 -5.23 4.51 -6.25
CA LYS A 70 -4.09 3.84 -5.61
C LYS A 70 -3.76 4.44 -4.25
N SER A 71 -3.69 5.77 -4.16
CA SER A 71 -3.46 6.48 -2.91
C SER A 71 -4.64 6.32 -1.95
N GLN A 72 -5.87 6.30 -2.49
CA GLN A 72 -7.08 6.04 -1.71
C GLN A 72 -7.05 4.65 -1.07
N ALA A 73 -6.70 3.59 -1.82
CA ALA A 73 -6.61 2.23 -1.30
C ALA A 73 -5.62 2.10 -0.14
N LEU A 74 -4.44 2.72 -0.25
CA LEU A 74 -3.44 2.73 0.84
C LEU A 74 -3.95 3.44 2.10
N THR A 75 -4.69 4.53 1.92
CA THR A 75 -5.26 5.34 3.01
C THR A 75 -6.41 4.60 3.68
N LEU A 76 -7.30 3.97 2.91
CA LEU A 76 -8.38 3.11 3.40
C LEU A 76 -7.86 1.91 4.20
N GLY A 77 -6.78 1.26 3.75
CA GLY A 77 -6.14 0.19 4.52
C GLY A 77 -5.58 0.66 5.86
N SER A 78 -4.97 1.86 5.89
CA SER A 78 -4.49 2.48 7.13
C SER A 78 -5.65 2.84 8.07
N LEU A 79 -6.74 3.39 7.53
CA LEU A 79 -7.93 3.72 8.30
C LEU A 79 -8.59 2.46 8.88
N THR A 80 -8.66 1.38 8.10
CA THR A 80 -9.12 0.06 8.56
C THR A 80 -8.31 -0.43 9.76
N LEU A 81 -6.97 -0.36 9.68
CA LEU A 81 -6.10 -0.73 10.80
C LEU A 81 -6.33 0.14 12.03
N SER A 82 -6.60 1.44 11.85
CA SER A 82 -6.93 2.34 12.95
C SER A 82 -8.22 1.94 13.68
N TYR A 83 -9.23 1.47 12.93
CA TYR A 83 -10.50 0.98 13.50
C TYR A 83 -10.31 -0.36 14.22
N ILE A 84 -9.56 -1.30 13.63
CA ILE A 84 -9.24 -2.61 14.25
C ILE A 84 -8.59 -2.40 15.62
N ARG A 85 -7.61 -1.50 15.71
CA ARG A 85 -6.90 -1.21 16.96
C ARG A 85 -7.77 -0.53 18.02
N GLN A 86 -8.87 0.11 17.61
CA GLN A 86 -9.88 0.68 18.51
C GLN A 86 -11.02 -0.30 18.82
N ARG A 87 -10.97 -1.54 18.33
CA ARG A 87 -12.05 -2.54 18.45
C ARG A 87 -13.38 -2.12 17.80
N LYS A 88 -13.33 -1.17 16.87
CA LYS A 88 -14.45 -0.71 16.04
C LYS A 88 -14.58 -1.60 14.81
N LEU A 89 -15.11 -2.82 15.01
CA LEU A 89 -15.03 -3.88 13.99
C LEU A 89 -15.98 -3.65 12.82
N ASP A 90 -17.14 -3.05 13.05
CA ASP A 90 -18.12 -2.77 11.99
C ASP A 90 -17.59 -1.69 11.04
N GLU A 91 -16.99 -0.63 11.58
CA GLU A 91 -16.35 0.43 10.80
C GLU A 91 -15.10 -0.10 10.08
N ALA A 92 -14.33 -0.98 10.73
CA ALA A 92 -13.21 -1.66 10.08
C ALA A 92 -13.67 -2.50 8.90
N ALA A 93 -14.74 -3.29 9.05
CA ALA A 93 -15.30 -4.10 7.97
C ALA A 93 -15.77 -3.22 6.79
N ALA A 94 -16.48 -2.12 7.08
CA ALA A 94 -16.90 -1.16 6.07
C ALA A 94 -15.73 -0.55 5.29
N MET A 95 -14.64 -0.16 5.99
CA MET A 95 -13.44 0.36 5.32
C MET A 95 -12.68 -0.73 4.56
N MET A 96 -12.69 -1.97 5.03
CA MET A 96 -12.07 -3.10 4.36
C MET A 96 -12.75 -3.39 3.02
N HIS A 97 -14.09 -3.38 2.96
CA HIS A 97 -14.83 -3.51 1.70
C HIS A 97 -14.45 -2.42 0.70
N LYS A 98 -14.44 -1.16 1.13
CA LYS A 98 -13.98 -0.03 0.29
C LYS A 98 -12.53 -0.20 -0.17
N THR A 99 -11.66 -0.76 0.68
CA THR A 99 -10.26 -1.05 0.33
C THR A 99 -10.20 -2.09 -0.78
N ILE A 100 -10.98 -3.16 -0.69
CA ILE A 100 -11.08 -4.20 -1.71
C ILE A 100 -11.52 -3.59 -3.04
N ASP A 101 -12.61 -2.82 -3.06
CA ASP A 101 -13.11 -2.15 -4.27
C ASP A 101 -12.03 -1.27 -4.92
N ALA A 102 -11.32 -0.47 -4.11
CA ALA A 102 -10.26 0.41 -4.60
C ALA A 102 -9.03 -0.37 -5.11
N VAL A 103 -8.69 -1.50 -4.47
CA VAL A 103 -7.62 -2.39 -4.93
C VAL A 103 -8.01 -3.08 -6.23
N GLU A 104 -9.24 -3.54 -6.39
CA GLU A 104 -9.72 -4.19 -7.61
C GLU A 104 -9.58 -3.27 -8.83
N VAL A 105 -9.95 -2.00 -8.68
CA VAL A 105 -9.79 -0.97 -9.74
C VAL A 105 -8.31 -0.70 -10.06
N THR A 106 -7.40 -0.88 -9.11
CA THR A 106 -5.96 -0.63 -9.28
C THR A 106 -5.14 -1.90 -9.56
N ARG A 107 -5.78 -3.08 -9.52
CA ARG A 107 -5.18 -4.40 -9.75
C ARG A 107 -4.77 -4.60 -11.21
N GLY A 108 -5.35 -3.83 -12.12
CA GLY A 108 -4.74 -3.55 -13.42
C GLY A 108 -3.65 -2.48 -13.22
N GLY A 109 -2.40 -2.91 -13.07
CA GLY A 109 -1.25 -2.01 -12.92
C GLY A 109 -1.31 -0.86 -13.93
N GLY A 110 -0.89 0.34 -13.50
CA GLY A 110 -0.99 1.59 -14.28
C GLY A 110 -0.66 1.36 -15.77
N GLY A 111 -1.67 1.52 -16.63
CA GLY A 111 -1.53 1.35 -18.08
C GLY A 111 -2.64 0.55 -18.79
N LEU A 112 -3.58 -0.13 -18.10
CA LEU A 112 -4.48 -1.09 -18.76
C LEU A 112 -5.94 -0.65 -18.99
N ASN A 113 -6.32 0.59 -18.67
CA ASN A 113 -7.67 1.09 -19.01
C ASN A 113 -7.73 1.90 -20.32
N ALA A 114 -6.61 2.13 -21.00
CA ALA A 114 -6.58 2.88 -22.26
C ALA A 114 -6.64 1.99 -23.52
N THR A 115 -6.34 0.69 -23.45
CA THR A 115 -6.39 -0.20 -24.63
C THR A 115 -6.68 -1.65 -24.25
N ALA A 116 -7.95 -2.04 -24.24
CA ALA A 116 -8.37 -3.41 -24.56
C ALA A 116 -9.92 -3.51 -24.63
N PRO A 117 -10.56 -3.20 -25.77
CA PRO A 117 -11.71 -4.01 -26.12
C PRO A 117 -11.15 -5.43 -26.37
N HIS A 118 -11.86 -6.46 -25.89
CA HIS A 118 -11.56 -7.89 -26.04
C HIS A 118 -10.81 -8.55 -24.87
N ARG A 119 -11.52 -8.74 -23.75
CA ARG A 119 -11.32 -9.96 -22.94
C ARG A 119 -12.52 -10.87 -23.11
N ARG A 120 -12.31 -12.05 -23.70
CA ARG A 120 -13.25 -13.19 -23.62
C ARG A 120 -13.19 -13.79 -22.20
N PRO A 121 -14.29 -14.38 -21.69
CA PRO A 121 -14.31 -14.93 -20.35
C PRO A 121 -13.37 -16.14 -20.21
N VAL A 122 -12.70 -16.23 -19.04
CA VAL A 122 -11.72 -17.25 -18.67
C VAL A 122 -12.44 -18.57 -18.36
N ARG A 123 -11.93 -19.68 -18.89
CA ARG A 123 -12.40 -21.05 -18.62
C ARG A 123 -11.63 -21.63 -17.43
N GLU A 124 -12.37 -22.27 -16.52
CA GLU A 124 -11.96 -22.98 -15.30
C GLU A 124 -10.64 -23.77 -15.46
N GLN A 125 -9.66 -23.54 -14.58
CA GLN A 125 -8.45 -24.35 -14.49
C GLN A 125 -8.50 -25.24 -13.24
N ARG A 126 -8.39 -26.55 -13.45
CA ARG A 126 -8.27 -27.58 -12.41
C ARG A 126 -6.78 -27.77 -12.05
N LEU A 127 -6.46 -27.73 -10.74
CA LEU A 127 -5.19 -28.15 -10.12
C LEU A 127 -4.96 -29.66 -10.41
N ASP A 128 -3.81 -30.25 -10.77
CA ASP A 128 -2.38 -30.26 -10.35
C ASP A 128 -1.56 -30.97 -11.49
N PRO A 129 -0.20 -31.26 -11.48
CA PRO A 129 0.79 -31.30 -10.39
C PRO A 129 2.23 -30.76 -10.69
N CYS A 130 3.06 -30.81 -9.64
CA CYS A 130 4.50 -30.54 -9.48
C CYS A 130 5.33 -30.12 -10.72
N PRO A 131 5.91 -28.89 -10.76
CA PRO A 131 6.80 -28.50 -11.84
C PRO A 131 8.16 -29.21 -11.74
N THR A 132 8.51 -29.94 -12.79
CA THR A 132 9.85 -30.44 -13.06
C THR A 132 10.83 -29.28 -13.19
N ALA A 133 12.05 -29.52 -12.69
CA ALA A 133 13.13 -28.56 -12.63
C ALA A 133 13.41 -27.87 -13.98
N HIS A 134 13.38 -26.54 -14.01
CA HIS A 134 14.02 -25.76 -15.06
C HIS A 134 15.08 -24.83 -14.48
N GLN A 135 16.20 -24.84 -15.19
CA GLN A 135 17.53 -24.46 -14.79
C GLN A 135 17.67 -22.94 -14.66
N SER A 136 18.28 -22.49 -13.56
CA SER A 136 18.68 -21.10 -13.36
C SER A 136 20.02 -20.86 -14.06
N THR A 137 20.03 -20.08 -15.14
CA THR A 137 21.27 -19.48 -15.67
C THR A 137 21.47 -18.12 -15.02
N THR A 138 22.39 -18.05 -14.06
CA THR A 138 23.07 -16.80 -13.69
C THR A 138 24.57 -17.04 -13.77
N HIS A 139 25.23 -16.37 -14.70
CA HIS A 139 26.67 -16.16 -14.64
C HIS A 139 26.93 -15.24 -13.42
N GLN A 140 27.76 -15.68 -12.46
CA GLN A 140 29.14 -15.21 -12.30
C GLN A 140 29.68 -15.42 -10.86
N ALA A 141 30.74 -16.24 -10.78
CA ALA A 141 31.88 -16.22 -9.86
C ALA A 141 31.74 -16.60 -8.35
N ASN A 142 32.49 -17.68 -8.02
CA ASN A 142 33.30 -17.96 -6.82
C ASN A 142 32.62 -18.30 -5.47
N ASP A 143 32.46 -19.59 -5.16
CA ASP A 143 33.21 -20.31 -4.09
C ASP A 143 32.78 -21.81 -3.99
N PRO A 144 33.66 -22.77 -3.65
CA PRO A 144 33.33 -24.20 -3.62
C PRO A 144 33.15 -24.70 -2.18
N MET A 145 31.92 -24.75 -1.67
CA MET A 145 31.51 -25.71 -0.63
C MET A 145 30.01 -25.60 -0.34
N ILE A 146 29.46 -26.67 0.24
CA ILE A 146 28.06 -26.90 0.64
C ILE A 146 27.25 -27.65 -0.42
N GLN A 147 27.63 -28.91 -0.55
CA GLN A 147 26.73 -30.01 -0.81
C GLN A 147 25.89 -30.22 0.47
N THR A 148 24.59 -29.91 0.47
CA THR A 148 23.61 -30.56 1.37
C THR A 148 22.14 -30.25 1.03
N LEU A 149 21.37 -31.34 0.89
CA LEU A 149 19.95 -31.51 1.24
C LEU A 149 18.89 -30.82 0.35
N ARG A 150 18.38 -31.57 -0.65
CA ARG A 150 16.98 -31.47 -1.08
C ARG A 150 16.17 -32.64 -0.50
N PRO A 151 14.94 -32.40 0.01
CA PRO A 151 14.11 -33.41 0.66
C PRO A 151 13.54 -34.43 -0.35
N ARG A 152 13.41 -35.68 0.11
CA ARG A 152 12.71 -36.78 -0.56
C ARG A 152 11.19 -36.55 -0.45
N CYS A 153 10.47 -36.66 -1.56
CA CYS A 153 9.02 -36.87 -1.54
C CYS A 153 8.74 -38.30 -1.03
N ALA A 154 7.74 -38.45 -0.16
CA ALA A 154 7.18 -39.74 0.25
C ALA A 154 6.02 -40.12 -0.68
#